data_AF-A0A8J7PNU2-F1
#
_entry.id   AF-A0A8J7PNU2-F1
#
_cell.length_a   1.000
_cell.length_b   1.000
_cell.length_c   1.000
_cell.angle_alpha   90.00
_cell.angle_beta   90.00
_cell.angle_gamma   90.00
#
_symmetry.space_group_name_H-M   'P 1'
#
loop_
_entity.id
_entity.type
_entity.pdbx_description
1 polymer ?
#
loop_
_entity_poly.entity_id
_entity_poly.type
_entity_poly.pdbx_seq_one_letter_code
_entity_poly.pdbx_strand_id
1 'polypeptide(L)'
;MRKRSAHRASDKRNGQARKRKSKGAALLLFVVLSLVAFTSCLVASSALIKLVLLKSRAQTAAEAAALQSAQALSTVTIEDEHFGLIGLSDLAPSQNSPKALDGKPLPVTSINTLTASNRASLIIAEALGNDTLRRLSLEDSARLKAAALKLTAALAQSLAKQEAKARLVYLANLEAAGIKDHNLTKFVLKLGRKPSSGKNQDTAVSTITPVPKPYNLAGLSSKYYPAFTDTPVGRESFQFFAVGTQSALLPVDNFQEISCKGDIASAIASLVKVDAEVSQDLGMSIKGVKNSACALPCALEDRSQSGLLVFGLPQGMPGGYETLQDLLSDHQHALNAPLFISQGGDYPVESEAALAQWHGLGATPKSTNVFALGFYDWLRTAHGRYNLESVLNTVLSRVQPSAESFRPGQSLVYRIKNHSVITEAHSVGDVPDQKVHENQIYTVAWSALQATNGTWNLNFRDQVRHLGRIAGGRHAGQSMECDGYFGRNSNFSEADRKAYFDGGIACEIILTLSPPVVSQQN
;
A
#
# COMPACT_ATOMS: atom_id res chain seq x y z
N MET A 1 118.70 -6.55 -56.26
CA MET A 1 117.96 -5.27 -56.29
C MET A 1 116.60 -5.52 -56.95
N ARG A 2 115.49 -5.05 -56.34
CA ARG A 2 114.07 -5.03 -56.85
C ARG A 2 113.36 -6.39 -57.02
N LYS A 3 112.05 -6.59 -56.79
CA LYS A 3 110.94 -5.92 -56.05
C LYS A 3 109.68 -6.83 -56.25
N ARG A 4 108.77 -6.86 -55.26
CA ARG A 4 107.28 -7.09 -55.35
C ARG A 4 106.78 -8.50 -55.71
N SER A 5 105.57 -8.97 -55.36
CA SER A 5 104.55 -8.73 -54.32
C SER A 5 103.32 -9.61 -54.66
N ALA A 6 102.63 -10.16 -53.65
CA ALA A 6 101.22 -10.62 -53.65
C ALA A 6 100.88 -11.88 -54.50
N HIS A 7 99.87 -12.72 -54.21
CA HIS A 7 98.54 -12.46 -53.64
C HIS A 7 97.95 -13.70 -52.94
N ARG A 8 97.21 -13.42 -51.87
CA ARG A 8 96.39 -14.32 -51.05
C ARG A 8 94.98 -14.39 -51.67
N ALA A 9 94.45 -15.58 -51.97
CA ALA A 9 93.06 -15.82 -52.39
C ALA A 9 92.45 -16.85 -51.42
N SER A 10 91.58 -16.43 -50.48
CA SER A 10 90.12 -16.26 -50.64
C SER A 10 89.35 -17.58 -50.45
N ASP A 11 89.21 -17.94 -49.17
CA ASP A 11 88.35 -19.00 -48.65
C ASP A 11 86.90 -18.47 -48.52
N LYS A 12 86.08 -18.65 -49.56
CA LYS A 12 84.73 -18.04 -49.67
C LYS A 12 83.60 -19.03 -50.00
N ARG A 13 83.77 -20.33 -49.77
CA ARG A 13 82.74 -21.34 -50.10
C ARG A 13 81.88 -21.85 -48.93
N ASN A 14 82.24 -21.59 -47.67
CA ASN A 14 81.47 -22.08 -46.51
C ASN A 14 80.32 -21.18 -46.00
N GLY A 15 80.08 -20.01 -46.62
CA GLY A 15 79.09 -19.03 -46.14
C GLY A 15 77.66 -19.15 -46.68
N GLN A 16 77.45 -19.78 -47.84
CA GLN A 16 76.13 -19.82 -48.49
C GLN A 16 75.22 -20.98 -48.05
N ALA A 17 75.79 -22.11 -47.63
CA ALA A 17 75.01 -23.24 -47.09
C ALA A 17 74.42 -22.95 -45.69
N ARG A 18 75.10 -22.12 -44.87
CA ARG A 18 74.58 -21.67 -43.57
C ARG A 18 73.45 -20.62 -43.69
N LYS A 19 73.46 -19.77 -44.73
CA LYS A 19 72.41 -18.74 -44.95
C LYS A 19 71.06 -19.29 -45.45
N ARG A 20 71.03 -20.47 -46.10
CA ARG A 20 69.76 -21.14 -46.48
C ARG A 20 69.10 -21.87 -45.30
N LYS A 21 69.88 -22.43 -44.37
CA LYS A 21 69.34 -23.10 -43.16
C LYS A 21 68.71 -22.12 -42.15
N SER A 22 69.19 -20.87 -42.05
CA SER A 22 68.61 -19.90 -41.11
C SER A 22 67.24 -19.35 -41.53
N LYS A 23 66.95 -19.28 -42.84
CA LYS A 23 65.65 -18.81 -43.35
C LYS A 23 64.53 -19.85 -43.20
N GLY A 24 64.85 -21.15 -43.35
CA GLY A 24 63.89 -22.23 -43.11
C GLY A 24 63.52 -22.37 -41.64
N ALA A 25 64.49 -22.20 -40.72
CA ALA A 25 64.23 -22.19 -39.28
C ALA A 25 63.34 -21.02 -38.84
N ALA A 26 63.55 -19.82 -39.41
CA ALA A 26 62.72 -18.65 -39.11
C ALA A 26 61.26 -18.80 -39.60
N LEU A 27 61.06 -19.40 -40.78
CA LEU A 27 59.72 -19.63 -41.33
C LEU A 27 58.96 -20.70 -40.53
N LEU A 28 59.66 -21.76 -40.11
CA LEU A 28 59.09 -22.81 -39.26
C LEU A 28 58.75 -22.28 -37.86
N LEU A 29 59.58 -21.42 -37.29
CA LEU A 29 59.30 -20.74 -36.01
C LEU A 29 58.07 -19.82 -36.13
N PHE A 30 57.92 -19.09 -37.24
CA PHE A 30 56.75 -18.25 -37.49
C PHE A 30 55.47 -19.06 -37.64
N VAL A 31 55.50 -20.18 -38.39
CA VAL A 31 54.36 -21.10 -38.54
C VAL A 31 53.98 -21.73 -37.20
N VAL A 32 54.95 -22.16 -36.39
CA VAL A 32 54.69 -22.71 -35.06
C VAL A 32 54.12 -21.64 -34.13
N LEU A 33 54.68 -20.43 -34.11
CA LEU A 33 54.16 -19.32 -33.30
C LEU A 33 52.74 -18.92 -33.70
N SER A 34 52.44 -18.87 -35.00
CA SER A 34 51.10 -18.56 -35.49
C SER A 34 50.10 -19.68 -35.22
N LEU A 35 50.51 -20.95 -35.29
CA LEU A 35 49.66 -22.08 -34.88
C LEU A 35 49.39 -22.06 -33.37
N VAL A 36 50.42 -21.81 -32.54
CA VAL A 36 50.26 -21.66 -31.09
C VAL A 36 49.35 -20.48 -30.76
N ALA A 37 49.53 -19.33 -31.41
CA ALA A 37 48.68 -18.16 -31.22
C ALA A 37 47.23 -18.42 -31.68
N PHE A 38 47.04 -19.16 -32.77
CA PHE A 38 45.71 -19.52 -33.26
C PHE A 38 45.01 -20.49 -32.29
N THR A 39 45.71 -21.54 -31.84
CA THR A 39 45.16 -22.49 -30.87
C THR A 39 44.85 -21.83 -29.52
N SER A 40 45.70 -20.91 -29.04
CA SER A 40 45.43 -20.16 -27.80
C SER A 40 44.23 -19.22 -27.95
N CYS A 41 44.07 -18.58 -29.11
CA CYS A 41 42.91 -17.75 -29.43
C CYS A 41 41.61 -18.58 -29.46
N LEU A 42 41.64 -19.79 -30.04
CA LEU A 42 40.48 -20.70 -30.04
C LEU A 42 40.10 -21.16 -28.63
N VAL A 43 41.08 -21.52 -27.80
CA VAL A 43 40.83 -21.91 -26.39
C VAL A 43 40.24 -20.73 -25.60
N ALA A 44 40.79 -19.53 -25.76
CA ALA A 44 40.29 -18.32 -25.11
C ALA A 44 38.86 -17.97 -25.57
N SER A 45 38.59 -18.10 -26.87
CA SER A 45 37.25 -17.85 -27.44
C SER A 45 36.22 -18.84 -26.92
N SER A 46 36.57 -20.14 -26.85
CA SER A 46 35.72 -21.17 -26.25
C SER A 46 35.44 -20.88 -24.77
N ALA A 47 36.47 -20.51 -24.00
CA ALA A 47 36.31 -20.15 -22.58
C ALA A 47 35.40 -18.93 -22.40
N LEU A 48 35.55 -17.91 -23.26
CA LEU A 48 34.71 -16.72 -23.24
C LEU A 48 33.24 -17.06 -23.58
N ILE A 49 32.99 -17.88 -24.60
CA ILE A 49 31.64 -18.32 -24.96
C ILE A 49 31.00 -19.08 -23.78
N LYS A 50 31.72 -20.02 -23.17
CA LYS A 50 31.23 -20.75 -22.00
C LYS A 50 30.94 -19.82 -20.82
N LEU A 51 31.80 -18.82 -20.57
CA LEU A 51 31.60 -17.84 -19.51
C LEU A 51 30.34 -16.98 -19.75
N VAL A 52 30.16 -16.48 -20.97
CA VAL A 52 28.99 -15.66 -21.34
C VAL A 52 27.70 -16.47 -21.24
N LEU A 53 27.71 -17.72 -21.72
CA LEU A 53 26.56 -18.63 -21.62
C LEU A 53 26.24 -18.96 -20.15
N LEU A 54 27.25 -19.30 -19.34
CA LEU A 54 27.06 -19.57 -17.91
C LEU A 54 26.49 -18.35 -17.19
N LYS A 55 27.04 -17.15 -17.47
CA LYS A 55 26.55 -15.90 -16.89
C LYS A 55 25.10 -15.61 -17.26
N SER A 56 24.75 -15.74 -18.54
CA SER A 56 23.38 -15.50 -19.01
C SER A 56 22.37 -16.48 -18.38
N ARG A 57 22.74 -17.77 -18.30
CA ARG A 57 21.90 -18.81 -17.69
C ARG A 57 21.73 -18.62 -16.19
N ALA A 58 22.83 -18.36 -15.47
CA ALA A 58 22.78 -18.07 -14.04
C ALA A 58 21.98 -16.80 -13.75
N GLN A 59 22.13 -15.75 -14.58
CA GLN A 59 21.34 -14.53 -14.46
C GLN A 59 19.83 -14.81 -14.60
N THR A 60 19.42 -15.56 -15.63
CA THR A 60 18.02 -15.94 -15.84
C THR A 60 17.46 -16.74 -14.66
N ALA A 61 18.26 -17.66 -14.11
CA ALA A 61 17.88 -18.43 -12.92
C ALA A 61 17.71 -17.54 -11.67
N ALA A 62 18.59 -16.54 -11.47
CA ALA A 62 18.45 -15.57 -10.38
C ALA A 62 17.20 -14.71 -10.54
N GLU A 63 16.90 -14.28 -11.77
CA GLU A 63 15.71 -13.50 -12.10
C GLU A 63 14.42 -14.27 -11.81
N ALA A 64 14.34 -15.54 -12.21
CA ALA A 64 13.22 -16.42 -11.91
C ALA A 64 13.04 -16.62 -10.39
N ALA A 65 14.13 -16.86 -9.66
CA ALA A 65 14.09 -16.99 -8.20
C ALA A 65 13.64 -15.69 -7.51
N ALA A 66 14.12 -14.53 -7.98
CA ALA A 66 13.76 -13.23 -7.42
C ALA A 66 12.27 -12.93 -7.64
N LEU A 67 11.74 -13.19 -8.85
CA LEU A 67 10.32 -13.04 -9.16
C LEU A 67 9.44 -13.97 -8.32
N GLN A 68 9.83 -15.24 -8.17
CA GLN A 68 9.10 -16.19 -7.33
C GLN A 68 9.03 -15.74 -5.87
N SER A 69 10.13 -15.24 -5.32
CA SER A 69 10.17 -14.70 -3.96
C SER A 69 9.35 -13.43 -3.83
N ALA A 70 9.41 -12.51 -4.80
CA ALA A 70 8.62 -11.28 -4.80
C ALA A 70 7.10 -11.57 -4.85
N GLN A 71 6.69 -12.56 -5.66
CA GLN A 71 5.31 -13.01 -5.69
C GLN A 71 4.86 -13.60 -4.35
N ALA A 72 5.71 -14.39 -3.69
CA ALA A 72 5.41 -14.93 -2.37
C ALA A 72 5.29 -13.84 -1.28
N LEU A 73 6.06 -12.75 -1.39
CA LEU A 73 5.91 -11.61 -0.47
C LEU A 73 4.59 -10.86 -0.66
N SER A 74 4.01 -10.91 -1.85
CA SER A 74 2.75 -10.20 -2.18
C SER A 74 1.55 -10.75 -1.39
N THR A 75 1.65 -11.97 -0.87
CA THR A 75 0.59 -12.63 -0.08
C THR A 75 0.83 -12.56 1.43
N VAL A 76 1.89 -11.89 1.89
CA VAL A 76 2.19 -11.76 3.32
C VAL A 76 1.24 -10.75 3.95
N THR A 77 0.63 -11.16 5.04
CA THR A 77 -0.32 -10.34 5.81
C THR A 77 0.02 -10.37 7.29
N ILE A 78 -0.18 -9.25 7.97
CA ILE A 78 -0.13 -9.15 9.43
C ILE A 78 -1.50 -8.73 9.95
N GLU A 79 -1.78 -9.04 11.21
CA GLU A 79 -2.95 -8.52 11.92
C GLU A 79 -2.51 -7.38 12.83
N ASP A 80 -3.12 -6.21 12.67
CA ASP A 80 -2.92 -5.02 13.48
C ASP A 80 -4.21 -4.70 14.25
N GLU A 81 -4.06 -4.23 15.49
CA GLU A 81 -5.17 -3.93 16.38
C GLU A 81 -6.05 -2.77 15.89
N HIS A 82 -5.50 -1.84 15.10
CA HIS A 82 -6.24 -0.67 14.65
C HIS A 82 -6.75 -0.80 13.21
N PHE A 83 -5.93 -1.36 12.32
CA PHE A 83 -6.25 -1.43 10.89
C PHE A 83 -6.71 -2.82 10.42
N GLY A 84 -6.73 -3.83 11.30
CA GLY A 84 -7.08 -5.19 10.96
C GLY A 84 -6.01 -5.90 10.14
N LEU A 85 -6.41 -6.62 9.08
CA LEU A 85 -5.45 -7.37 8.25
C LEU A 85 -4.78 -6.42 7.25
N ILE A 86 -3.45 -6.30 7.37
CA ILE A 86 -2.63 -5.44 6.50
C ILE A 86 -1.68 -6.29 5.66
N GLY A 87 -1.54 -5.95 4.38
CA GLY A 87 -0.58 -6.56 3.46
C GLY A 87 0.06 -5.55 2.50
N LEU A 88 0.77 -6.05 1.49
CA LEU A 88 1.24 -5.23 0.37
C LEU A 88 0.16 -4.97 -0.68
N SER A 89 -0.85 -5.85 -0.74
CA SER A 89 -1.95 -5.84 -1.70
C SER A 89 -3.29 -5.66 -0.99
N ASP A 90 -4.24 -5.00 -1.65
CA ASP A 90 -5.65 -5.05 -1.27
C ASP A 90 -6.24 -6.38 -1.75
N LEU A 91 -6.83 -7.16 -0.84
CA LEU A 91 -7.47 -8.44 -1.14
C LEU A 91 -8.91 -8.42 -0.66
N ALA A 92 -9.84 -8.65 -1.58
CA ALA A 92 -11.25 -8.78 -1.25
C ALA A 92 -11.48 -10.00 -0.33
N PRO A 93 -12.50 -9.96 0.53
CA PRO A 93 -12.88 -11.11 1.35
C PRO A 93 -13.16 -12.34 0.47
N SER A 94 -12.58 -13.48 0.83
CA SER A 94 -12.76 -14.75 0.12
C SER A 94 -13.06 -15.86 1.13
N GLN A 95 -13.56 -17.00 0.67
CA GLN A 95 -13.81 -18.16 1.55
C GLN A 95 -12.56 -18.65 2.30
N ASN A 96 -11.37 -18.39 1.74
CA ASN A 96 -10.08 -18.75 2.32
C ASN A 96 -9.45 -17.63 3.16
N SER A 97 -10.08 -16.45 3.22
CA SER A 97 -9.61 -15.36 4.06
C SER A 97 -9.83 -15.68 5.54
N PRO A 98 -9.03 -15.12 6.46
CA PRO A 98 -9.33 -15.18 7.88
C PRO A 98 -10.75 -14.67 8.15
N LYS A 99 -11.44 -15.31 9.10
CA LYS A 99 -12.83 -15.01 9.43
C LYS A 99 -12.94 -14.25 10.74
N ALA A 100 -13.92 -13.36 10.84
CA ALA A 100 -14.35 -12.74 12.09
C ALA A 100 -15.03 -13.78 13.01
N LEU A 101 -15.42 -13.35 14.22
CA LEU A 101 -16.04 -14.24 15.21
C LEU A 101 -17.41 -14.73 14.74
N ASP A 102 -18.12 -13.92 13.94
CA ASP A 102 -19.37 -14.30 13.27
C ASP A 102 -19.18 -15.23 12.06
N GLY A 103 -17.94 -15.60 11.73
CA GLY A 103 -17.62 -16.47 10.60
C GLY A 103 -17.56 -15.78 9.23
N LYS A 104 -17.77 -14.46 9.14
CA LYS A 104 -17.66 -13.71 7.88
C LYS A 104 -16.19 -13.53 7.48
N PRO A 105 -15.84 -13.67 6.19
CA PRO A 105 -14.47 -13.50 5.73
C PRO A 105 -14.04 -12.03 5.81
N LEU A 106 -12.77 -11.80 6.11
CA LEU A 106 -12.19 -10.46 6.25
C LEU A 106 -11.39 -10.04 5.03
N PRO A 107 -11.42 -8.73 4.66
CA PRO A 107 -10.55 -8.18 3.65
C PRO A 107 -9.13 -8.01 4.20
N VAL A 108 -8.16 -7.91 3.29
CA VAL A 108 -6.82 -7.42 3.60
C VAL A 108 -6.66 -6.07 2.93
N THR A 109 -6.25 -5.05 3.69
CA THR A 109 -6.01 -3.71 3.14
C THR A 109 -4.52 -3.51 2.93
N SER A 110 -4.13 -2.93 1.80
CA SER A 110 -2.74 -2.59 1.54
C SER A 110 -2.27 -1.51 2.50
N ILE A 111 -1.06 -1.66 3.03
CA ILE A 111 -0.40 -0.62 3.82
C ILE A 111 -0.27 0.70 3.04
N ASN A 112 -0.12 0.63 1.71
CA ASN A 112 -0.06 1.81 0.86
C ASN A 112 -1.42 2.51 0.76
N THR A 113 -2.50 1.73 0.67
CA THR A 113 -3.88 2.22 0.63
C THR A 113 -4.23 2.93 1.94
N LEU A 114 -3.87 2.35 3.09
CA LEU A 114 -4.01 3.00 4.39
C LEU A 114 -3.17 4.28 4.51
N THR A 115 -1.93 4.26 4.03
CA THR A 115 -1.03 5.42 4.01
C THR A 115 -1.59 6.55 3.15
N ALA A 116 -2.12 6.24 1.96
CA ALA A 116 -2.75 7.21 1.06
C ALA A 116 -4.02 7.81 1.69
N SER A 117 -4.85 6.98 2.32
CA SER A 117 -6.08 7.40 3.01
C SER A 117 -5.78 8.38 4.15
N ASN A 118 -4.80 8.05 5.01
CA ASN A 118 -4.43 8.93 6.11
C ASN A 118 -3.79 10.24 5.63
N ARG A 119 -2.92 10.17 4.60
CA ARG A 119 -2.32 11.35 3.98
C ARG A 119 -3.38 12.29 3.41
N ALA A 120 -4.35 11.74 2.66
CA ALA A 120 -5.45 12.52 2.09
C ALA A 120 -6.32 13.16 3.19
N SER A 121 -6.60 12.42 4.26
CA SER A 121 -7.40 12.91 5.39
C SER A 121 -6.68 14.05 6.14
N LEU A 122 -5.36 13.98 6.29
CA LEU A 122 -4.56 15.08 6.86
C LEU A 122 -4.57 16.33 5.98
N ILE A 123 -4.52 16.18 4.65
CA ILE A 123 -4.64 17.33 3.72
C ILE A 123 -6.00 18.01 3.89
N ILE A 124 -7.08 17.23 3.97
CA ILE A 124 -8.42 17.77 4.22
C ILE A 124 -8.49 18.46 5.58
N ALA A 125 -7.90 17.86 6.63
CA ALA A 125 -7.87 18.45 7.96
C ALA A 125 -7.14 19.80 8.00
N GLU A 126 -5.99 19.91 7.32
CA GLU A 126 -5.23 21.16 7.21
C GLU A 126 -6.00 22.22 6.41
N ALA A 127 -6.62 21.84 5.29
CA ALA A 127 -7.39 22.74 4.44
C ALA A 127 -8.65 23.29 5.14
N LEU A 128 -9.31 22.48 5.96
CA LEU A 128 -10.49 22.89 6.74
C LEU A 128 -10.13 23.58 8.07
N GLY A 129 -8.84 23.62 8.44
CA GLY A 129 -8.39 24.18 9.71
C GLY A 129 -8.96 23.47 10.95
N ASN A 130 -9.26 22.17 10.85
CA ASN A 130 -9.94 21.44 11.92
C ASN A 130 -8.94 20.64 12.79
N ASP A 131 -8.78 21.06 14.03
CA ASP A 131 -7.83 20.46 14.98
C ASP A 131 -8.18 19.02 15.35
N THR A 132 -9.46 18.65 15.39
CA THR A 132 -9.90 17.28 15.71
C THR A 132 -9.54 16.33 14.57
N LEU A 133 -9.87 16.69 13.32
CA LEU A 133 -9.48 15.92 12.14
C LEU A 133 -7.96 15.76 12.06
N ARG A 134 -7.22 16.84 12.33
CA ARG A 134 -5.75 16.83 12.32
C ARG A 134 -5.21 15.88 13.39
N ARG A 135 -5.73 15.94 14.61
CA ARG A 135 -5.31 15.04 15.71
C ARG A 135 -5.56 13.58 15.36
N LEU A 136 -6.77 13.23 14.86
CA LEU A 136 -7.11 11.86 14.47
C LEU A 136 -6.17 11.34 13.36
N SER A 137 -5.87 12.17 12.36
CA SER A 137 -4.94 11.83 11.27
C SER A 137 -3.51 11.60 11.76
N LEU A 138 -3.05 12.40 12.74
CA LEU A 138 -1.70 12.26 13.32
C LEU A 138 -1.59 10.99 14.19
N GLU A 139 -2.63 10.67 14.97
CA GLU A 139 -2.71 9.43 15.75
C GLU A 139 -2.66 8.20 14.82
N ASP A 140 -3.46 8.20 13.76
CA ASP A 140 -3.46 7.12 12.77
C ASP A 140 -2.13 7.05 12.02
N SER A 141 -1.47 8.18 11.76
CA SER A 141 -0.15 8.20 11.11
C SER A 141 0.92 7.51 11.97
N ALA A 142 0.95 7.80 13.27
CA ALA A 142 1.88 7.15 14.19
C ALA A 142 1.68 5.63 14.22
N ARG A 143 0.41 5.19 14.24
CA ARG A 143 0.05 3.76 14.20
C ARG A 143 0.44 3.12 12.86
N LEU A 144 0.20 3.80 11.73
CA LEU A 144 0.59 3.30 10.40
C LEU A 144 2.09 3.11 10.26
N LYS A 145 2.90 4.04 10.77
CA LYS A 145 4.37 3.88 10.77
C LYS A 145 4.79 2.64 11.54
N ALA A 146 4.20 2.40 12.71
CA ALA A 146 4.48 1.20 13.49
C ALA A 146 4.05 -0.08 12.73
N ALA A 147 2.84 -0.08 12.15
CA ALA A 147 2.33 -1.20 11.37
C ALA A 147 3.19 -1.49 10.12
N ALA A 148 3.69 -0.46 9.43
CA ALA A 148 4.58 -0.60 8.29
C ALA A 148 5.92 -1.27 8.66
N LEU A 149 6.50 -0.94 9.81
CA LEU A 149 7.72 -1.58 10.29
C LEU A 149 7.48 -3.04 10.72
N LYS A 150 6.33 -3.33 11.36
CA LYS A 150 5.90 -4.70 11.67
C LYS A 150 5.70 -5.54 10.40
N LEU A 151 5.05 -4.98 9.38
CA LEU A 151 4.85 -5.64 8.09
C LEU A 151 6.20 -5.94 7.45
N THR A 152 7.15 -5.00 7.49
CA THR A 152 8.49 -5.20 6.94
C THR A 152 9.23 -6.34 7.65
N ALA A 153 9.11 -6.44 8.98
CA ALA A 153 9.69 -7.56 9.73
C ALA A 153 9.03 -8.90 9.32
N ALA A 154 7.71 -8.93 9.16
CA ALA A 154 6.98 -10.11 8.69
C ALA A 154 7.39 -10.52 7.25
N LEU A 155 7.62 -9.53 6.38
CA LEU A 155 8.15 -9.77 5.02
C LEU A 155 9.54 -10.40 5.07
N ALA A 156 10.43 -9.92 5.96
CA ALA A 156 11.77 -10.49 6.12
C ALA A 156 11.71 -11.94 6.65
N GLN A 157 10.86 -12.21 7.64
CA GLN A 157 10.65 -13.56 8.17
C GLN A 157 10.06 -14.50 7.12
N SER A 158 9.10 -14.02 6.32
CA SER A 158 8.53 -14.78 5.20
C SER A 158 9.58 -15.07 4.14
N LEU A 159 10.41 -14.08 3.78
CA LEU A 159 11.47 -14.25 2.78
C LEU A 159 12.47 -15.35 3.19
N ALA A 160 12.85 -15.40 4.47
CA ALA A 160 13.70 -16.46 5.00
C ALA A 160 13.07 -17.86 4.84
N LYS A 161 11.75 -17.98 5.05
CA LYS A 161 11.00 -19.23 4.83
C LYS A 161 10.91 -19.61 3.35
N GLN A 162 10.97 -18.63 2.44
CA GLN A 162 10.94 -18.86 0.99
C GLN A 162 12.29 -19.26 0.39
N GLU A 163 13.39 -19.23 1.15
CA GLU A 163 14.73 -19.48 0.62
C GLU A 163 14.86 -20.85 -0.05
N ALA A 164 14.34 -21.91 0.59
CA ALA A 164 14.37 -23.26 0.02
C ALA A 164 13.60 -23.34 -1.31
N LYS A 165 12.41 -22.75 -1.38
CA LYS A 165 11.58 -22.74 -2.59
C LYS A 165 12.22 -21.93 -3.72
N ALA A 166 12.76 -20.76 -3.40
CA ALA A 166 13.47 -19.92 -4.36
C ALA A 166 14.74 -20.61 -4.89
N ARG A 167 15.47 -21.31 -4.01
CA ARG A 167 16.64 -22.10 -4.39
C ARG A 167 16.27 -23.26 -5.31
N LEU A 168 15.14 -23.94 -5.07
CA LEU A 168 14.65 -24.98 -5.99
C LEU A 168 14.32 -24.41 -7.37
N VAL A 169 13.65 -23.26 -7.45
CA VAL A 169 13.39 -22.59 -8.74
C VAL A 169 14.69 -22.20 -9.44
N TYR A 170 15.67 -21.69 -8.70
CA TYR A 170 16.99 -21.38 -9.23
C TYR A 170 17.68 -22.62 -9.83
N LEU A 171 17.72 -23.73 -9.09
CA LEU A 171 18.33 -24.98 -9.54
C LEU A 171 17.62 -25.59 -10.75
N ALA A 172 16.28 -25.61 -10.75
CA ALA A 172 15.50 -26.10 -11.89
C ALA A 172 15.81 -25.34 -13.19
N ASN A 173 16.01 -24.01 -13.11
CA ASN A 173 16.41 -23.20 -14.26
C ASN A 173 17.87 -23.45 -14.69
N LEU A 174 18.77 -23.75 -13.76
CA LEU A 174 20.14 -24.16 -14.10
C LEU A 174 20.19 -25.53 -14.77
N GLU A 175 19.42 -26.50 -14.25
CA GLU A 175 19.35 -27.86 -14.79
C GLU A 175 18.76 -27.88 -16.19
N ALA A 176 17.66 -27.13 -16.42
CA ALA A 176 17.10 -26.92 -17.76
C ALA A 176 18.12 -26.31 -18.74
N ALA A 177 19.11 -25.60 -18.21
CA ALA A 177 20.22 -25.02 -18.96
C ALA A 177 21.48 -25.92 -18.99
N GLY A 178 21.39 -27.17 -18.55
CA GLY A 178 22.47 -28.17 -18.57
C GLY A 178 23.58 -27.93 -17.53
N ILE A 179 23.33 -27.12 -16.51
CA ILE A 179 24.27 -26.83 -15.41
C ILE A 179 23.85 -27.66 -14.20
N LYS A 180 24.78 -28.46 -13.67
CA LYS A 180 24.52 -29.35 -12.52
C LYS A 180 24.48 -28.61 -11.18
N ASP A 181 23.65 -29.08 -10.26
CA ASP A 181 23.38 -28.45 -8.97
C ASP A 181 24.58 -28.23 -8.05
N HIS A 182 25.56 -29.16 -8.07
CA HIS A 182 26.77 -29.07 -7.22
C HIS A 182 27.67 -27.88 -7.56
N ASN A 183 27.39 -27.17 -8.66
CA ASN A 183 28.10 -25.96 -9.03
C ASN A 183 27.63 -24.74 -8.22
N LEU A 184 26.48 -24.78 -7.53
CA LEU A 184 26.01 -23.66 -6.71
C LEU A 184 26.78 -23.59 -5.37
N THR A 185 27.61 -22.56 -5.20
CA THR A 185 28.42 -22.38 -3.98
C THR A 185 27.81 -21.39 -2.99
N LYS A 186 27.01 -20.44 -3.47
CA LYS A 186 26.32 -19.46 -2.63
C LYS A 186 24.93 -19.15 -3.19
N PHE A 187 23.95 -19.03 -2.30
CA PHE A 187 22.61 -18.55 -2.60
C PHE A 187 22.09 -17.81 -1.38
N VAL A 188 21.65 -16.56 -1.55
CA VAL A 188 21.14 -15.71 -0.45
C VAL A 188 19.97 -14.87 -0.95
N LEU A 189 18.88 -14.85 -0.18
CA LEU A 189 17.79 -13.90 -0.35
C LEU A 189 17.94 -12.72 0.59
N LYS A 190 17.64 -11.51 0.10
CA LYS A 190 17.73 -10.27 0.87
C LYS A 190 16.50 -9.41 0.66
N LEU A 191 16.01 -8.80 1.73
CA LEU A 191 14.95 -7.79 1.68
C LEU A 191 15.58 -6.39 1.69
N GLY A 192 15.01 -5.47 0.91
CA GLY A 192 15.54 -4.13 0.82
C GLY A 192 14.59 -3.10 0.23
N ARG A 193 15.13 -1.90 0.05
CA ARG A 193 14.45 -0.73 -0.51
C ARG A 193 15.34 -0.03 -1.52
N LYS A 194 14.79 0.93 -2.25
CA LYS A 194 15.62 1.84 -3.05
C LYS A 194 16.37 2.81 -2.13
N PRO A 195 17.68 3.04 -2.34
CA PRO A 195 18.42 4.05 -1.59
C PRO A 195 17.87 5.45 -1.89
N SER A 196 17.65 6.25 -0.85
CA SER A 196 17.07 7.61 -0.96
C SER A 196 18.00 8.65 -1.60
N SER A 197 19.27 8.32 -1.83
CA SER A 197 20.31 9.24 -2.31
C SER A 197 21.22 8.54 -3.31
N GLY A 198 20.91 8.65 -4.60
CA GLY A 198 21.77 8.20 -5.70
C GLY A 198 21.79 9.24 -6.83
N LYS A 199 22.97 9.47 -7.41
CA LYS A 199 23.24 10.44 -8.50
C LYS A 199 22.48 10.17 -9.82
N ASN A 200 21.76 9.05 -9.92
CA ASN A 200 20.92 8.70 -11.07
C ASN A 200 19.45 8.65 -10.62
N GLN A 201 18.78 9.80 -10.66
CA GLN A 201 17.35 9.96 -10.32
C GLN A 201 16.39 9.36 -11.37
N ASP A 202 16.89 8.89 -12.52
CA ASP A 202 16.07 8.65 -13.73
C ASP A 202 15.11 7.44 -13.70
N THR A 203 15.14 6.58 -12.68
CA THR A 203 14.14 5.51 -12.57
C THR A 203 13.47 5.51 -11.21
N ALA A 204 12.58 6.48 -10.98
CA ALA A 204 11.68 6.48 -9.83
C ALA A 204 10.87 5.17 -9.83
N VAL A 205 11.07 4.32 -8.81
CA VAL A 205 10.19 3.17 -8.58
C VAL A 205 8.90 3.75 -8.05
N SER A 206 7.83 3.66 -8.83
CA SER A 206 6.51 4.13 -8.42
C SER A 206 5.69 2.96 -7.87
N THR A 207 4.72 3.27 -7.03
CA THR A 207 3.70 2.30 -6.63
C THR A 207 2.57 2.26 -7.65
N ILE A 208 1.59 1.38 -7.43
CA ILE A 208 0.29 1.43 -8.13
C ILE A 208 -0.76 2.25 -7.36
N THR A 209 -0.39 2.84 -6.23
CA THR A 209 -1.29 3.57 -5.34
C THR A 209 -1.57 4.95 -5.93
N PRO A 210 -2.81 5.25 -6.33
CA PRO A 210 -3.12 6.50 -7.01
C PRO A 210 -3.00 7.68 -6.03
N VAL A 211 -2.51 8.81 -6.53
CA VAL A 211 -2.57 10.09 -5.83
C VAL A 211 -4.00 10.64 -5.99
N PRO A 212 -4.64 11.12 -4.91
CA PRO A 212 -5.97 11.72 -5.03
C PRO A 212 -5.91 12.99 -5.89
N LYS A 213 -6.98 13.22 -6.65
CA LYS A 213 -7.11 14.43 -7.48
C LYS A 213 -7.64 15.60 -6.64
N PRO A 214 -7.39 16.86 -7.04
CA PRO A 214 -6.41 17.26 -8.04
C PRO A 214 -4.98 17.21 -7.46
N TYR A 215 -3.99 16.89 -8.30
CA TYR A 215 -2.63 16.59 -7.83
C TYR A 215 -1.94 17.79 -7.17
N ASN A 216 -2.26 19.01 -7.58
CA ASN A 216 -1.78 20.25 -6.96
C ASN A 216 -2.21 20.35 -5.49
N LEU A 217 -3.45 20.01 -5.15
CA LEU A 217 -3.91 19.95 -3.75
C LEU A 217 -3.24 18.80 -2.98
N ALA A 218 -2.92 17.70 -3.67
CA ALA A 218 -2.15 16.61 -3.08
C ALA A 218 -0.66 16.94 -2.90
N GLY A 219 -0.17 18.08 -3.43
CA GLY A 219 1.23 18.48 -3.40
C GLY A 219 2.15 17.63 -4.28
N LEU A 220 1.61 16.98 -5.32
CA LEU A 220 2.34 16.06 -6.21
C LEU A 220 2.01 16.34 -7.68
N SER A 221 2.79 15.77 -8.60
CA SER A 221 2.58 15.90 -10.05
C SER A 221 2.40 14.57 -10.77
N SER A 222 2.63 13.45 -10.09
CA SER A 222 2.51 12.09 -10.63
C SER A 222 1.14 11.49 -10.35
N LYS A 223 0.70 10.59 -11.24
CA LYS A 223 -0.54 9.81 -11.04
C LYS A 223 -0.47 8.87 -9.83
N TYR A 224 0.72 8.36 -9.52
CA TYR A 224 0.96 7.39 -8.45
C TYR A 224 2.01 7.91 -7.47
N TYR A 225 1.93 7.45 -6.23
CA TYR A 225 2.93 7.79 -5.21
C TYR A 225 4.30 7.17 -5.53
N PRO A 226 5.40 7.93 -5.36
CA PRO A 226 6.75 7.38 -5.46
C PRO A 226 7.04 6.43 -4.29
N ALA A 227 7.65 5.27 -4.58
CA ALA A 227 8.01 4.31 -3.55
C ALA A 227 9.28 4.74 -2.80
N PHE A 228 9.30 4.50 -1.48
CA PHE A 228 10.41 4.80 -0.57
C PHE A 228 10.84 6.27 -0.52
N THR A 229 10.13 7.17 -1.19
CA THR A 229 10.32 8.61 -1.13
C THR A 229 9.31 9.20 -0.15
N ASP A 230 9.77 10.12 0.68
CA ASP A 230 8.89 10.85 1.58
C ASP A 230 8.02 11.83 0.79
N THR A 231 6.72 11.84 1.09
CA THR A 231 5.72 12.72 0.48
C THR A 231 4.97 13.45 1.59
N PRO A 232 5.61 14.42 2.26
CA PRO A 232 5.08 14.98 3.49
C PRO A 232 3.78 15.78 3.27
N VAL A 233 3.03 15.93 4.36
CA VAL A 233 1.92 16.90 4.50
C VAL A 233 2.19 17.64 5.80
N GLY A 234 2.38 18.96 5.72
CA GLY A 234 2.88 19.74 6.84
C GLY A 234 4.21 19.20 7.36
N ARG A 235 4.22 18.74 8.62
CA ARG A 235 5.40 18.12 9.28
C ARG A 235 5.37 16.60 9.28
N GLU A 236 4.29 16.00 8.78
CA GLU A 236 4.08 14.57 8.85
C GLU A 236 4.63 13.88 7.60
N SER A 237 5.47 12.87 7.81
CA SER A 237 6.15 12.10 6.76
C SER A 237 5.34 10.87 6.34
N PHE A 238 5.22 10.65 5.03
CA PHE A 238 4.52 9.52 4.42
C PHE A 238 5.41 8.85 3.38
N GLN A 239 5.70 7.55 3.59
CA GLN A 239 6.46 6.73 2.66
C GLN A 239 5.65 5.52 2.21
N PHE A 240 5.80 5.14 0.95
CA PHE A 240 5.06 4.04 0.34
C PHE A 240 5.99 2.87 -0.01
N PHE A 241 5.49 1.65 0.08
CA PHE A 241 6.18 0.43 -0.32
C PHE A 241 6.19 0.28 -1.84
N ALA A 242 7.29 -0.19 -2.41
CA ALA A 242 7.33 -0.52 -3.83
C ALA A 242 6.51 -1.78 -4.12
N VAL A 243 5.52 -1.62 -5.00
CA VAL A 243 4.65 -2.69 -5.51
C VAL A 243 4.25 -2.34 -6.95
N GLY A 244 4.05 -3.36 -7.79
CA GLY A 244 3.60 -3.22 -9.17
C GLY A 244 2.29 -3.95 -9.41
N THR A 245 1.69 -3.79 -10.59
CA THR A 245 0.51 -4.59 -11.00
C THR A 245 0.86 -6.07 -11.17
N GLN A 246 2.13 -6.35 -11.46
CA GLN A 246 2.73 -7.68 -11.52
C GLN A 246 4.14 -7.62 -10.92
N SER A 247 4.66 -8.78 -10.49
CA SER A 247 6.04 -8.85 -10.04
C SER A 247 6.96 -8.60 -11.24
N ALA A 248 7.95 -7.72 -11.04
CA ALA A 248 8.83 -7.29 -12.12
C ALA A 248 10.26 -7.14 -11.63
N LEU A 249 11.21 -7.38 -12.54
CA LEU A 249 12.63 -7.20 -12.27
C LEU A 249 12.97 -5.71 -12.19
N LEU A 250 13.91 -5.39 -11.31
CA LEU A 250 14.49 -4.06 -11.18
C LEU A 250 16.01 -4.12 -11.34
N PRO A 251 16.64 -3.00 -11.78
CA PRO A 251 18.09 -2.87 -11.72
C PRO A 251 18.61 -3.12 -10.29
N VAL A 252 19.65 -3.94 -10.17
CA VAL A 252 20.26 -4.28 -8.86
C VAL A 252 20.83 -3.05 -8.16
N ASP A 253 21.21 -2.03 -8.91
CA ASP A 253 21.71 -0.75 -8.40
C ASP A 253 20.63 0.03 -7.60
N ASN A 254 19.36 -0.32 -7.79
CA ASN A 254 18.24 0.25 -7.02
C ASN A 254 17.98 -0.50 -5.71
N PHE A 255 18.89 -1.35 -5.25
CA PHE A 255 18.70 -2.14 -4.02
C PHE A 255 19.65 -1.72 -2.90
N GLN A 256 19.08 -1.41 -1.75
CA GLN A 256 19.74 -1.25 -0.48
C GLN A 256 19.13 -2.22 0.53
N GLU A 257 19.96 -3.10 1.07
CA GLU A 257 19.58 -4.05 2.11
C GLU A 257 19.19 -3.31 3.40
N ILE A 258 18.17 -3.80 4.08
CA ILE A 258 17.77 -3.29 5.39
C ILE A 258 18.11 -4.29 6.49
N SER A 259 18.27 -3.80 7.71
CA SER A 259 18.40 -4.66 8.89
C SER A 259 17.06 -4.79 9.61
N CYS A 260 16.76 -6.00 10.07
CA CYS A 260 15.64 -6.28 10.97
C CYS A 260 16.21 -6.72 12.33
N LYS A 261 15.68 -6.17 13.43
CA LYS A 261 16.04 -6.58 14.80
C LYS A 261 14.78 -7.12 15.48
N GLY A 262 14.67 -8.44 15.59
CA GLY A 262 13.45 -9.07 16.11
C GLY A 262 12.24 -8.79 15.22
N ASP A 263 11.14 -8.33 15.83
CA ASP A 263 9.86 -8.09 15.15
C ASP A 263 9.70 -6.66 14.60
N ILE A 264 10.77 -5.85 14.62
CA ILE A 264 10.74 -4.47 14.11
C ILE A 264 11.89 -4.24 13.10
N ALA A 265 11.53 -3.74 11.92
CA ALA A 265 12.47 -3.34 10.89
C ALA A 265 13.05 -1.93 11.13
N SER A 266 14.26 -1.68 10.63
CA SER A 266 14.90 -0.35 10.70
C SER A 266 14.32 0.69 9.73
N ALA A 267 13.66 0.23 8.66
CA ALA A 267 12.99 1.05 7.66
C ALA A 267 11.97 0.21 6.89
N ILE A 268 11.04 0.84 6.16
CA ILE A 268 10.15 0.11 5.25
C ILE A 268 10.93 -0.52 4.09
N ALA A 269 10.55 -1.73 3.68
CA ALA A 269 11.17 -2.45 2.58
C ALA A 269 10.20 -3.47 1.98
N SER A 270 10.29 -3.66 0.66
CA SER A 270 9.52 -4.69 -0.07
C SER A 270 10.28 -5.31 -1.24
N LEU A 271 11.45 -4.78 -1.61
CA LEU A 271 12.22 -5.32 -2.74
C LEU A 271 12.94 -6.59 -2.31
N VAL A 272 12.98 -7.57 -3.20
CA VAL A 272 13.73 -8.82 -3.00
C VAL A 272 14.96 -8.81 -3.89
N LYS A 273 16.11 -9.18 -3.32
CA LYS A 273 17.33 -9.45 -4.07
C LYS A 273 17.80 -10.88 -3.84
N VAL A 274 18.15 -11.55 -4.93
CA VAL A 274 18.86 -12.83 -4.94
C VAL A 274 20.33 -12.54 -5.24
N ASP A 275 21.23 -13.06 -4.41
CA ASP A 275 22.66 -13.14 -4.69
C ASP A 275 23.06 -14.62 -4.81
N ALA A 276 23.64 -15.00 -5.95
CA ALA A 276 24.10 -16.38 -6.19
C ALA A 276 25.51 -16.43 -6.79
N GLU A 277 26.18 -17.56 -6.57
CA GLU A 277 27.50 -17.85 -7.13
C GLU A 277 27.54 -19.29 -7.63
N VAL A 278 27.92 -19.46 -8.90
CA VAL A 278 28.03 -20.76 -9.57
C VAL A 278 29.48 -20.99 -9.96
N SER A 279 30.10 -22.02 -9.40
CA SER A 279 31.46 -22.46 -9.71
C SER A 279 31.44 -23.52 -10.81
N GLN A 280 32.07 -23.22 -11.94
CA GLN A 280 32.33 -24.19 -13.01
C GLN A 280 33.71 -23.90 -13.57
N ASP A 281 34.48 -24.95 -13.89
CA ASP A 281 35.75 -24.79 -14.59
C ASP A 281 35.48 -24.45 -16.07
N LEU A 282 35.82 -23.22 -16.43
CA LEU A 282 35.64 -22.69 -17.78
C LEU A 282 36.94 -22.74 -18.60
N GLY A 283 38.03 -23.23 -18.00
CA GLY A 283 39.39 -23.11 -18.51
C GLY A 283 40.06 -21.79 -18.12
N MET A 284 41.38 -21.70 -18.34
CA MET A 284 42.20 -20.51 -18.05
C MET A 284 42.06 -19.97 -16.60
N SER A 285 41.89 -20.86 -15.61
CA SER A 285 41.73 -20.51 -14.19
C SER A 285 40.48 -19.67 -13.84
N ILE A 286 39.51 -19.55 -14.75
CA ILE A 286 38.24 -18.87 -14.47
C ILE A 286 37.32 -19.83 -13.70
N LYS A 287 37.08 -19.52 -12.43
CA LYS A 287 36.26 -20.31 -11.51
C LYS A 287 34.91 -19.64 -11.28
N GLY A 288 33.97 -19.88 -12.18
CA GLY A 288 32.56 -19.53 -11.96
C GLY A 288 32.13 -18.09 -12.24
N VAL A 289 30.88 -17.81 -11.87
CA VAL A 289 30.18 -16.54 -12.10
C VAL A 289 29.36 -16.15 -10.88
N LYS A 290 29.35 -14.86 -10.56
CA LYS A 290 28.45 -14.22 -9.60
C LYS A 290 27.32 -13.54 -10.34
N ASN A 291 26.10 -13.69 -9.82
CA ASN A 291 24.90 -13.14 -10.42
C ASN A 291 23.97 -12.63 -9.32
N SER A 292 23.25 -11.57 -9.65
CA SER A 292 22.30 -10.94 -8.76
C SER A 292 21.08 -10.50 -9.56
N ALA A 293 19.91 -10.66 -8.96
CA ALA A 293 18.66 -10.16 -9.52
C ALA A 293 17.84 -9.49 -8.42
N CYS A 294 17.13 -8.42 -8.77
CA CYS A 294 16.24 -7.71 -7.88
C CYS A 294 14.83 -7.73 -8.48
N ALA A 295 13.81 -7.92 -7.64
CA ALA A 295 12.42 -7.93 -8.06
C ALA A 295 11.53 -7.16 -7.07
N LEU A 296 10.48 -6.55 -7.60
CA LEU A 296 9.43 -5.90 -6.82
C LEU A 296 8.18 -6.80 -6.72
N PRO A 297 7.49 -6.83 -5.56
CA PRO A 297 6.24 -7.58 -5.39
C PRO A 297 5.08 -7.04 -6.21
N CYS A 298 4.04 -7.84 -6.42
CA CYS A 298 2.79 -7.34 -6.98
C CYS A 298 1.81 -6.88 -5.90
N ALA A 299 0.87 -6.03 -6.30
CA ALA A 299 -0.30 -5.68 -5.54
C ALA A 299 -1.49 -5.58 -6.49
N LEU A 300 -2.67 -5.90 -5.98
CA LEU A 300 -3.94 -5.63 -6.62
C LEU A 300 -4.42 -4.24 -6.23
N GLU A 301 -5.20 -3.64 -7.12
CA GLU A 301 -5.84 -2.36 -6.86
C GLU A 301 -7.02 -2.51 -5.90
N ASP A 302 -7.21 -1.50 -5.05
CA ASP A 302 -8.36 -1.42 -4.16
C ASP A 302 -9.69 -1.26 -4.93
N ARG A 303 -10.54 -2.28 -4.80
CA ARG A 303 -11.90 -2.33 -5.36
C ARG A 303 -13.00 -2.32 -4.30
N SER A 304 -12.67 -2.03 -3.04
CA SER A 304 -13.67 -1.88 -1.99
C SER A 304 -14.66 -0.77 -2.36
N GLN A 305 -15.88 -0.84 -1.83
CA GLN A 305 -16.83 0.25 -1.90
C GLN A 305 -16.62 1.16 -0.69
N SER A 306 -16.69 2.48 -0.87
CA SER A 306 -16.67 3.42 0.25
C SER A 306 -17.97 3.30 1.05
N GLY A 307 -17.89 3.43 2.36
CA GLY A 307 -19.08 3.54 3.20
C GLY A 307 -19.81 4.87 3.02
N LEU A 308 -20.99 4.96 3.63
CA LEU A 308 -21.88 6.12 3.53
C LEU A 308 -21.84 6.99 4.78
N LEU A 309 -21.92 8.31 4.57
CA LEU A 309 -22.27 9.26 5.63
C LEU A 309 -23.75 9.64 5.45
N VAL A 310 -24.56 9.33 6.45
CA VAL A 310 -25.99 9.66 6.48
C VAL A 310 -26.20 10.84 7.43
N PHE A 311 -26.82 11.90 6.93
CA PHE A 311 -27.14 13.10 7.71
C PHE A 311 -28.65 13.33 7.75
N GLY A 312 -29.30 12.86 8.80
CA GLY A 312 -30.73 12.93 9.03
C GLY A 312 -31.18 14.30 9.56
N LEU A 313 -32.13 14.92 8.86
CA LEU A 313 -32.65 16.26 9.17
C LEU A 313 -34.19 16.27 9.14
N PRO A 314 -34.86 15.49 10.00
CA PRO A 314 -36.32 15.35 9.98
C PRO A 314 -37.08 16.67 10.10
N GLN A 315 -36.60 17.63 10.90
CA GLN A 315 -37.22 18.96 11.04
C GLN A 315 -36.56 20.04 10.19
N GLY A 316 -35.67 19.67 9.27
CA GLY A 316 -34.88 20.58 8.44
C GLY A 316 -33.51 20.92 9.04
N MET A 317 -32.83 21.92 8.47
CA MET A 317 -31.52 22.37 8.95
C MET A 317 -31.63 23.20 10.25
N PRO A 318 -30.70 23.01 11.20
CA PRO A 318 -30.53 23.94 12.31
C PRO A 318 -30.26 25.36 11.82
N GLY A 319 -30.96 26.34 12.39
CA GLY A 319 -30.84 27.75 11.99
C GLY A 319 -29.44 28.28 12.22
N GLY A 320 -28.83 28.86 11.18
CA GLY A 320 -27.45 29.35 11.23
C GLY A 320 -26.37 28.29 10.97
N TYR A 321 -26.76 27.04 10.69
CA TYR A 321 -25.88 26.00 10.16
C TYR A 321 -26.25 25.78 8.70
N GLU A 322 -25.46 26.32 7.77
CA GLU A 322 -25.76 26.25 6.34
C GLU A 322 -24.89 25.23 5.62
N THR A 323 -23.71 24.94 6.16
CA THR A 323 -22.66 24.09 5.57
C THR A 323 -22.28 22.97 6.53
N LEU A 324 -21.60 21.92 6.05
CA LEU A 324 -21.00 20.93 6.97
C LEU A 324 -19.85 21.55 7.76
N GLN A 325 -19.16 22.55 7.21
CA GLN A 325 -18.12 23.29 7.93
C GLN A 325 -18.65 23.93 9.22
N ASP A 326 -19.90 24.41 9.23
CA ASP A 326 -20.52 25.00 10.44
C ASP A 326 -20.70 23.97 11.56
N LEU A 327 -20.88 22.70 11.21
CA LEU A 327 -20.99 21.58 12.17
C LEU A 327 -19.60 21.09 12.62
N LEU A 328 -18.59 21.26 11.77
CA LEU A 328 -17.20 20.93 12.07
C LEU A 328 -16.49 22.03 12.87
N SER A 329 -17.00 23.26 12.85
CA SER A 329 -16.41 24.44 13.48
C SER A 329 -17.24 24.89 14.68
N ASP A 330 -16.58 25.32 15.77
CA ASP A 330 -17.25 25.74 17.01
C ASP A 330 -17.80 27.18 16.92
N HIS A 331 -18.64 27.47 15.92
CA HIS A 331 -19.12 28.82 15.66
C HIS A 331 -20.33 29.24 16.51
N GLN A 332 -21.12 28.31 17.05
CA GLN A 332 -22.36 28.61 17.80
C GLN A 332 -22.47 27.86 19.14
N HIS A 333 -21.36 27.71 19.85
CA HIS A 333 -21.28 27.06 21.16
C HIS A 333 -21.70 25.58 21.15
N ALA A 334 -20.84 24.73 20.60
CA ALA A 334 -21.04 23.28 20.67
C ALA A 334 -21.07 22.79 22.13
N LEU A 335 -22.11 22.03 22.48
CA LEU A 335 -22.32 21.48 23.82
C LEU A 335 -21.77 20.06 23.94
N ASN A 336 -21.67 19.57 25.17
CA ASN A 336 -21.12 18.25 25.48
C ASN A 336 -21.99 17.13 24.85
N ALA A 337 -21.32 16.20 24.18
CA ALA A 337 -21.93 15.05 23.53
C ALA A 337 -21.15 13.78 23.91
N PRO A 338 -21.45 13.15 25.07
CA PRO A 338 -20.68 12.01 25.55
C PRO A 338 -20.79 10.82 24.60
N LEU A 339 -19.66 10.20 24.28
CA LEU A 339 -19.60 9.04 23.40
C LEU A 339 -19.69 7.75 24.20
N PHE A 340 -20.33 6.75 23.62
CA PHE A 340 -20.48 5.40 24.15
C PHE A 340 -20.01 4.37 23.13
N ILE A 341 -19.69 3.19 23.61
CA ILE A 341 -19.31 2.03 22.82
C ILE A 341 -20.07 0.80 23.32
N SER A 342 -20.57 -0.05 22.42
CA SER A 342 -21.19 -1.31 22.82
C SER A 342 -20.13 -2.31 23.26
N GLN A 343 -20.29 -2.91 24.45
CA GLN A 343 -19.44 -3.96 25.00
C GLN A 343 -20.26 -5.22 25.25
N GLY A 344 -19.67 -6.40 25.04
CA GLY A 344 -20.32 -7.68 25.32
C GLY A 344 -21.20 -8.21 24.18
N GLY A 345 -21.28 -7.50 23.05
CA GLY A 345 -22.06 -7.89 21.89
C GLY A 345 -22.77 -6.72 21.22
N ASP A 346 -23.74 -7.05 20.39
CA ASP A 346 -24.57 -6.06 19.68
C ASP A 346 -25.70 -5.54 20.57
N TYR A 347 -25.76 -4.24 20.79
CA TYR A 347 -26.77 -3.56 21.60
C TYR A 347 -27.95 -3.07 20.74
N PRO A 348 -29.22 -3.22 21.20
CA PRO A 348 -29.68 -3.86 22.43
C PRO A 348 -30.08 -5.34 22.22
N VAL A 349 -29.60 -5.98 21.15
CA VAL A 349 -30.08 -7.31 20.71
C VAL A 349 -29.61 -8.42 21.65
N GLU A 350 -28.36 -8.36 22.11
CA GLU A 350 -27.78 -9.36 22.99
C GLU A 350 -27.97 -8.99 24.47
N SER A 351 -28.32 -9.98 25.29
CA SER A 351 -28.60 -9.76 26.72
C SER A 351 -27.39 -9.33 27.54
N GLU A 352 -26.18 -9.65 27.06
CA GLU A 352 -24.91 -9.27 27.70
C GLU A 352 -24.38 -7.91 27.20
N ALA A 353 -24.99 -7.35 26.15
CA ALA A 353 -24.53 -6.10 25.56
C ALA A 353 -24.89 -4.89 26.44
N ALA A 354 -23.91 -4.03 26.70
CA ALA A 354 -24.09 -2.80 27.44
C ALA A 354 -23.33 -1.63 26.78
N LEU A 355 -23.88 -0.43 26.89
CA LEU A 355 -23.20 0.79 26.47
C LEU A 355 -22.24 1.27 27.58
N ALA A 356 -20.96 1.33 27.26
CA ALA A 356 -19.92 1.89 28.14
C ALA A 356 -19.46 3.25 27.61
N GLN A 357 -19.13 4.19 28.48
CA GLN A 357 -18.63 5.49 28.06
C GLN A 357 -17.25 5.36 27.39
N TRP A 358 -17.06 6.01 26.25
CA TRP A 358 -15.81 6.04 25.50
C TRP A 358 -15.16 7.42 25.58
N HIS A 359 -13.87 7.45 25.94
CA HIS A 359 -13.13 8.69 26.22
C HIS A 359 -12.09 9.06 25.16
N GLY A 360 -12.13 8.48 23.96
CA GLY A 360 -11.09 8.68 22.95
C GLY A 360 -11.02 10.09 22.34
N LEU A 361 -12.03 10.94 22.58
CA LEU A 361 -12.00 12.37 22.27
C LEU A 361 -11.82 13.25 23.53
N GLY A 362 -11.49 12.65 24.67
CA GLY A 362 -11.47 13.28 26.00
C GLY A 362 -12.70 12.93 26.84
N ALA A 363 -12.73 13.42 28.08
CA ALA A 363 -13.81 13.12 29.03
C ALA A 363 -15.15 13.81 28.69
N THR A 364 -15.08 14.99 28.06
CA THR A 364 -16.24 15.82 27.71
C THR A 364 -16.11 16.30 26.25
N PRO A 365 -16.26 15.41 25.26
CA PRO A 365 -16.22 15.81 23.86
C PRO A 365 -17.42 16.71 23.54
N LYS A 366 -17.19 17.73 22.71
CA LYS A 366 -18.26 18.57 22.18
C LYS A 366 -18.90 17.91 20.96
N SER A 367 -20.12 18.33 20.62
CA SER A 367 -20.80 17.89 19.39
C SER A 367 -19.95 18.07 18.14
N THR A 368 -19.22 19.18 18.00
CA THR A 368 -18.26 19.41 16.88
C THR A 368 -17.16 18.36 16.80
N ASN A 369 -16.67 17.83 17.94
CA ASN A 369 -15.70 16.75 17.94
C ASN A 369 -16.33 15.44 17.45
N VAL A 370 -17.60 15.18 17.78
CA VAL A 370 -18.35 14.01 17.31
C VAL A 370 -18.60 14.08 15.79
N PHE A 371 -18.99 15.24 15.27
CA PHE A 371 -19.11 15.47 13.82
C PHE A 371 -17.78 15.23 13.10
N ALA A 372 -16.69 15.78 13.64
CA ALA A 372 -15.36 15.59 13.06
C ALA A 372 -14.92 14.12 13.09
N LEU A 373 -15.23 13.39 14.16
CA LEU A 373 -14.96 11.95 14.26
C LEU A 373 -15.65 11.16 13.14
N GLY A 374 -16.98 11.30 13.02
CA GLY A 374 -17.73 10.56 12.00
C GLY A 374 -17.37 10.94 10.57
N PHE A 375 -17.08 12.23 10.33
CA PHE A 375 -16.59 12.69 9.03
C PHE A 375 -15.22 12.08 8.69
N TYR A 376 -14.30 12.04 9.66
CA TYR A 376 -12.99 11.42 9.48
C TYR A 376 -13.09 9.92 9.19
N ASP A 377 -13.91 9.20 9.97
CA ASP A 377 -14.05 7.75 9.83
C ASP A 377 -14.80 7.39 8.52
N TRP A 378 -15.74 8.22 8.06
CA TRP A 378 -16.30 8.09 6.72
C TRP A 378 -15.23 8.23 5.62
N LEU A 379 -14.40 9.27 5.66
CA LEU A 379 -13.31 9.46 4.67
C LEU A 379 -12.33 8.28 4.67
N ARG A 380 -12.06 7.68 5.83
CA ARG A 380 -11.21 6.48 5.95
C ARG A 380 -11.72 5.33 5.08
N THR A 381 -13.04 5.09 5.03
CA THR A 381 -13.63 3.98 4.25
C THR A 381 -13.39 4.09 2.74
N ALA A 382 -13.15 5.30 2.25
CA ALA A 382 -12.91 5.54 0.84
C ALA A 382 -11.44 5.33 0.44
N HIS A 383 -10.56 5.01 1.39
CA HIS A 383 -9.19 4.56 1.12
C HIS A 383 -8.37 5.57 0.28
N GLY A 384 -8.62 6.87 0.46
CA GLY A 384 -7.97 7.94 -0.31
C GLY A 384 -8.36 7.97 -1.80
N ARG A 385 -9.36 7.22 -2.23
CA ARG A 385 -9.87 7.20 -3.62
C ARG A 385 -10.92 8.28 -3.89
N TYR A 386 -10.93 9.35 -3.10
CA TYR A 386 -11.77 10.52 -3.34
C TYR A 386 -10.95 11.68 -3.94
N ASN A 387 -11.65 12.58 -4.61
CA ASN A 387 -11.14 13.85 -5.07
C ASN A 387 -11.19 14.85 -3.91
N LEU A 388 -10.03 15.37 -3.52
CA LEU A 388 -9.84 16.32 -2.43
C LEU A 388 -10.71 17.57 -2.62
N GLU A 389 -10.74 18.12 -3.82
CA GLU A 389 -11.55 19.30 -4.14
C GLU A 389 -13.04 19.00 -4.03
N SER A 390 -13.48 17.83 -4.48
CA SER A 390 -14.88 17.42 -4.35
C SER A 390 -15.31 17.30 -2.87
N VAL A 391 -14.44 16.76 -2.01
CA VAL A 391 -14.69 16.70 -0.56
C VAL A 391 -14.76 18.10 0.03
N LEU A 392 -13.76 18.96 -0.23
CA LEU A 392 -13.72 20.32 0.29
C LEU A 392 -14.93 21.14 -0.16
N ASN A 393 -15.28 21.08 -1.45
CA ASN A 393 -16.45 21.76 -1.98
C ASN A 393 -17.74 21.26 -1.31
N THR A 394 -17.87 19.97 -1.04
CA THR A 394 -19.05 19.42 -0.35
C THR A 394 -19.14 19.94 1.09
N VAL A 395 -18.01 20.04 1.78
CA VAL A 395 -17.98 20.53 3.18
C VAL A 395 -18.30 22.02 3.27
N LEU A 396 -17.75 22.82 2.35
CA LEU A 396 -17.84 24.28 2.34
C LEU A 396 -19.10 24.81 1.65
N SER A 397 -19.77 23.99 0.84
CA SER A 397 -21.02 24.37 0.17
C SER A 397 -22.21 24.24 1.11
N ARG A 398 -23.28 24.95 0.76
CA ARG A 398 -24.57 24.80 1.44
C ARG A 398 -25.02 23.33 1.41
N VAL A 399 -25.48 22.82 2.54
CA VAL A 399 -26.03 21.49 2.71
C VAL A 399 -27.29 21.34 1.85
N GLN A 400 -27.18 20.58 0.76
CA GLN A 400 -28.28 20.29 -0.15
C GLN A 400 -27.97 19.04 -1.01
N PRO A 401 -28.99 18.34 -1.53
CA PRO A 401 -28.82 17.29 -2.52
C PRO A 401 -28.19 17.83 -3.82
N SER A 402 -27.49 16.96 -4.54
CA SER A 402 -26.82 17.33 -5.80
C SER A 402 -27.78 17.61 -6.96
N ALA A 403 -28.96 17.00 -6.98
CA ALA A 403 -29.92 17.09 -8.09
C ALA A 403 -31.23 17.81 -7.75
N GLU A 404 -31.58 17.92 -6.47
CA GLU A 404 -32.89 18.39 -6.02
C GLU A 404 -32.77 19.36 -4.84
N SER A 405 -33.85 20.08 -4.54
CA SER A 405 -33.93 20.90 -3.33
C SER A 405 -34.25 20.06 -2.11
N PHE A 406 -33.49 20.29 -1.03
CA PHE A 406 -33.74 19.68 0.27
C PHE A 406 -35.14 20.04 0.83
N ARG A 407 -35.82 19.07 1.44
CA ARG A 407 -37.11 19.23 2.11
C ARG A 407 -37.03 18.68 3.54
N PRO A 408 -37.74 19.29 4.51
CA PRO A 408 -37.91 18.69 5.83
C PRO A 408 -38.48 17.26 5.72
N GLY A 409 -38.07 16.38 6.63
CA GLY A 409 -38.38 14.95 6.57
C GLY A 409 -37.43 14.12 5.70
N GLN A 410 -36.34 14.73 5.21
CA GLN A 410 -35.30 14.05 4.43
C GLN A 410 -33.98 13.86 5.22
N SER A 411 -33.30 12.77 4.92
CA SER A 411 -31.89 12.51 5.21
C SER A 411 -31.06 12.78 3.96
N LEU A 412 -29.87 13.34 4.14
CA LEU A 412 -28.88 13.50 3.08
C LEU A 412 -27.86 12.37 3.17
N VAL A 413 -27.66 11.65 2.07
CA VAL A 413 -26.71 10.55 1.99
C VAL A 413 -25.54 10.97 1.11
N TYR A 414 -24.35 11.01 1.72
CA TYR A 414 -23.11 11.33 1.04
C TYR A 414 -22.39 10.04 0.66
N ARG A 415 -22.09 9.91 -0.64
CA ARG A 415 -21.38 8.76 -1.23
C ARG A 415 -20.21 9.23 -2.07
N ILE A 416 -19.13 8.48 -2.07
CA ILE A 416 -18.02 8.68 -3.02
C ILE A 416 -18.22 7.77 -4.23
N LYS A 417 -18.52 8.35 -5.39
CA LYS A 417 -18.71 7.64 -6.66
C LYS A 417 -17.83 8.26 -7.72
N ASN A 418 -17.07 7.43 -8.44
CA ASN A 418 -16.10 7.89 -9.44
C ASN A 418 -15.16 8.99 -8.89
N HIS A 419 -14.67 8.79 -7.67
CA HIS A 419 -13.85 9.74 -6.90
C HIS A 419 -14.54 11.03 -6.48
N SER A 420 -15.79 11.30 -6.85
CA SER A 420 -16.48 12.54 -6.45
C SER A 420 -17.49 12.24 -5.35
N VAL A 421 -17.69 13.18 -4.44
CA VAL A 421 -18.77 13.14 -3.46
C VAL A 421 -20.08 13.50 -4.17
N ILE A 422 -21.08 12.65 -4.00
CA ILE A 422 -22.44 12.84 -4.46
C ILE A 422 -23.35 12.86 -3.23
N THR A 423 -24.30 13.79 -3.20
CA THR A 423 -25.26 13.94 -2.11
C THR A 423 -26.67 13.67 -2.62
N GLU A 424 -27.34 12.68 -2.05
CA GLU A 424 -28.69 12.26 -2.43
C GLU A 424 -29.66 12.52 -1.26
N ALA A 425 -30.92 12.86 -1.56
CA ALA A 425 -31.96 13.08 -0.56
C ALA A 425 -32.89 11.87 -0.45
N HIS A 426 -33.14 11.43 0.78
CA HIS A 426 -33.95 10.24 1.10
C HIS A 426 -34.94 10.54 2.21
N SER A 427 -36.04 9.79 2.35
CA SER A 427 -36.94 9.99 3.50
C SER A 427 -36.26 9.52 4.78
N VAL A 428 -36.48 10.22 5.90
CA VAL A 428 -35.95 9.79 7.21
C VAL A 428 -36.51 8.42 7.64
N GLY A 429 -37.68 8.01 7.13
CA GLY A 429 -38.23 6.66 7.34
C GLY A 429 -37.51 5.54 6.60
N ASP A 430 -36.60 5.88 5.66
CA ASP A 430 -35.79 4.94 4.87
C ASP A 430 -34.43 4.65 5.51
N VAL A 431 -34.22 5.01 6.78
CA VAL A 431 -32.95 4.86 7.48
C VAL A 431 -32.98 3.57 8.34
N PRO A 432 -31.91 2.76 8.37
CA PRO A 432 -31.93 1.41 8.95
C PRO A 432 -32.00 1.42 10.49
N ASP A 433 -32.31 0.25 11.05
CA ASP A 433 -32.41 -0.03 12.49
C ASP A 433 -31.25 0.58 13.28
N GLN A 434 -31.53 1.08 14.48
CA GLN A 434 -30.60 1.80 15.39
C GLN A 434 -29.74 0.83 16.23
N LYS A 435 -29.58 -0.41 15.77
CA LYS A 435 -28.67 -1.40 16.37
C LYS A 435 -27.24 -0.86 16.41
N VAL A 436 -26.59 -0.99 17.57
CA VAL A 436 -25.19 -0.60 17.77
C VAL A 436 -24.38 -1.88 17.91
N HIS A 437 -23.54 -2.15 16.92
CA HIS A 437 -22.70 -3.35 16.93
C HIS A 437 -21.62 -3.28 18.01
N GLU A 438 -21.09 -4.44 18.40
CA GLU A 438 -19.98 -4.49 19.35
C GLU A 438 -18.81 -3.61 18.89
N ASN A 439 -18.28 -2.81 19.82
CA ASN A 439 -17.22 -1.82 19.59
C ASN A 439 -17.57 -0.65 18.65
N GLN A 440 -18.83 -0.51 18.25
CA GLN A 440 -19.33 0.61 17.48
C GLN A 440 -19.54 1.84 18.38
N ILE A 441 -19.16 3.03 17.90
CA ILE A 441 -19.33 4.28 18.64
C ILE A 441 -20.76 4.80 18.45
N TYR A 442 -21.36 5.27 19.54
CA TYR A 442 -22.72 5.77 19.60
C TYR A 442 -22.84 6.98 20.52
N THR A 443 -23.72 7.94 20.23
CA THR A 443 -24.15 8.95 21.19
C THR A 443 -25.58 9.44 20.98
N VAL A 444 -26.21 9.82 22.09
CA VAL A 444 -27.42 10.63 22.15
C VAL A 444 -27.12 11.81 23.07
N ALA A 445 -27.11 13.00 22.50
CA ALA A 445 -26.83 14.23 23.22
C ALA A 445 -28.01 15.20 23.09
N TRP A 446 -28.63 15.52 24.23
CA TRP A 446 -29.76 16.45 24.30
C TRP A 446 -29.27 17.89 24.24
N SER A 447 -29.94 18.73 23.46
CA SER A 447 -29.54 20.13 23.23
C SER A 447 -28.05 20.27 22.85
N ALA A 448 -27.53 19.34 22.04
CA ALA A 448 -26.12 19.29 21.62
C ALA A 448 -25.67 20.48 20.76
N LEU A 449 -26.62 21.17 20.12
CA LEU A 449 -26.38 22.36 19.30
C LEU A 449 -27.35 23.48 19.69
N GLN A 450 -26.83 24.70 19.77
CA GLN A 450 -27.63 25.91 19.88
C GLN A 450 -27.72 26.56 18.50
N ALA A 451 -28.93 26.64 17.96
CA ALA A 451 -29.20 27.22 16.65
C ALA A 451 -30.13 28.43 16.80
N THR A 452 -30.20 29.27 15.78
CA THR A 452 -31.06 30.48 15.81
C THR A 452 -32.56 30.15 15.87
N ASN A 453 -32.95 28.93 15.50
CA ASN A 453 -34.32 28.43 15.54
C ASN A 453 -34.61 27.49 16.74
N GLY A 454 -33.69 27.35 17.69
CA GLY A 454 -33.88 26.57 18.93
C GLY A 454 -32.69 25.67 19.25
N THR A 455 -32.86 24.79 20.24
CA THR A 455 -31.83 23.79 20.58
C THR A 455 -32.08 22.49 19.83
N TRP A 456 -31.00 21.83 19.41
CA TRP A 456 -31.08 20.59 18.64
C TRP A 456 -30.38 19.44 19.37
N ASN A 457 -31.01 18.28 19.38
CA ASN A 457 -30.43 17.04 19.86
C ASN A 457 -29.60 16.40 18.75
N LEU A 458 -28.57 15.65 19.14
CA LEU A 458 -27.67 14.91 18.28
C LEU A 458 -27.79 13.42 18.60
N ASN A 459 -28.21 12.63 17.62
CA ASN A 459 -27.99 11.18 17.62
C ASN A 459 -26.87 10.87 16.63
N PHE A 460 -25.95 10.01 17.02
CA PHE A 460 -24.78 9.68 16.23
C PHE A 460 -24.46 8.21 16.38
N ARG A 461 -24.10 7.60 15.26
CA ARG A 461 -23.58 6.24 15.19
C ARG A 461 -22.46 6.22 14.17
N ASP A 462 -21.28 5.78 14.57
CA ASP A 462 -20.13 5.62 13.67
C ASP A 462 -19.94 4.15 13.34
N GLN A 463 -19.08 3.80 12.40
CA GLN A 463 -18.59 2.44 12.24
C GLN A 463 -17.60 2.09 13.35
N VAL A 464 -17.20 0.82 13.42
CA VAL A 464 -16.16 0.42 14.36
C VAL A 464 -14.81 0.99 13.89
N ARG A 465 -14.21 1.83 14.72
CA ARG A 465 -12.96 2.53 14.39
C ARG A 465 -11.74 1.61 14.32
N HIS A 466 -11.73 0.55 15.13
CA HIS A 466 -10.66 -0.45 15.18
C HIS A 466 -11.06 -1.67 14.37
N LEU A 467 -10.31 -1.99 13.33
CA LEU A 467 -10.64 -3.10 12.43
C LEU A 467 -9.92 -4.39 12.84
N GLY A 468 -10.42 -5.54 12.37
CA GLY A 468 -9.81 -6.85 12.61
C GLY A 468 -10.32 -7.54 13.86
N ARG A 469 -9.83 -8.75 14.12
CA ARG A 469 -10.41 -9.65 15.14
C ARG A 469 -10.02 -9.28 16.57
N ILE A 470 -9.00 -8.44 16.73
CA ILE A 470 -8.46 -8.06 18.04
C ILE A 470 -9.37 -7.05 18.73
N ALA A 471 -9.75 -5.97 18.04
CA ALA A 471 -10.50 -4.86 18.62
C ALA A 471 -11.76 -4.48 17.83
N GLY A 472 -12.06 -5.16 16.72
CA GLY A 472 -13.23 -4.87 15.90
C GLY A 472 -14.55 -5.50 16.37
N GLY A 473 -14.57 -6.13 17.55
CA GLY A 473 -15.73 -6.84 18.05
C GLY A 473 -16.08 -8.08 17.20
N ARG A 474 -17.29 -8.61 17.38
CA ARG A 474 -17.78 -9.81 16.67
C ARG A 474 -17.65 -9.77 15.15
N HIS A 475 -17.85 -8.60 14.56
CA HIS A 475 -17.80 -8.38 13.11
C HIS A 475 -16.44 -7.90 12.60
N ALA A 476 -15.42 -7.86 13.48
CA ALA A 476 -14.07 -7.37 13.16
C ALA A 476 -14.06 -5.97 12.52
N GLY A 477 -15.02 -5.15 12.93
CA GLY A 477 -15.26 -3.78 12.51
C GLY A 477 -15.68 -3.59 11.07
N GLN A 478 -16.03 -4.67 10.36
CA GLN A 478 -16.58 -4.55 9.01
C GLN A 478 -17.98 -3.94 9.07
N SER A 479 -18.26 -3.00 8.17
CA SER A 479 -19.60 -2.48 7.99
C SER A 479 -20.53 -3.63 7.60
N MET A 480 -21.51 -3.91 8.45
CA MET A 480 -22.48 -4.97 8.17
C MET A 480 -23.42 -4.51 7.05
N GLU A 481 -23.90 -5.47 6.24
CA GLU A 481 -25.09 -5.26 5.43
C GLU A 481 -26.17 -4.65 6.34
N CYS A 482 -26.99 -3.74 5.84
CA CYS A 482 -28.10 -3.20 6.64
C CYS A 482 -29.04 -4.35 7.05
N ASP A 483 -28.77 -4.93 8.22
CA ASP A 483 -29.49 -6.04 8.79
C ASP A 483 -30.86 -5.52 9.27
N GLY A 484 -31.83 -5.53 8.36
CA GLY A 484 -33.25 -5.59 8.72
C GLY A 484 -33.94 -4.26 9.06
N TYR A 485 -35.19 -4.19 8.59
CA TYR A 485 -36.24 -3.24 8.95
C TYR A 485 -36.01 -1.75 8.63
N PHE A 486 -35.88 -1.45 7.35
CA PHE A 486 -36.47 -0.21 6.83
C PHE A 486 -37.96 -0.24 7.15
N GLY A 487 -38.52 0.88 7.63
CA GLY A 487 -39.94 0.94 7.97
C GLY A 487 -40.82 0.41 6.84
N ARG A 488 -42.02 -0.11 7.15
CA ARG A 488 -42.99 -0.65 6.18
C ARG A 488 -43.37 0.32 5.04
N ASN A 489 -42.93 1.57 5.11
CA ASN A 489 -43.24 2.66 4.19
C ASN A 489 -42.07 3.04 3.26
N SER A 490 -41.01 2.23 3.15
CA SER A 490 -39.94 2.52 2.20
C SER A 490 -40.40 2.32 0.76
N ASN A 491 -40.12 3.30 -0.11
CA ASN A 491 -40.47 3.25 -1.53
C ASN A 491 -39.51 2.36 -2.36
N PHE A 492 -38.45 1.82 -1.76
CA PHE A 492 -37.41 1.07 -2.46
C PHE A 492 -37.53 -0.45 -2.27
N SER A 493 -37.23 -1.24 -3.31
CA SER A 493 -37.20 -2.70 -3.17
C SER A 493 -36.06 -3.16 -2.24
N GLU A 494 -36.12 -4.37 -1.70
CA GLU A 494 -35.05 -4.91 -0.86
C GLU A 494 -33.71 -5.03 -1.63
N ALA A 495 -33.78 -5.38 -2.92
CA ALA A 495 -32.62 -5.44 -3.79
C ALA A 495 -32.02 -4.04 -4.04
N ASP A 496 -32.87 -3.04 -4.27
CA ASP A 496 -32.42 -1.64 -4.39
C ASP A 496 -31.81 -1.17 -3.08
N ARG A 497 -32.37 -1.54 -1.91
CA ARG A 497 -31.86 -1.18 -0.60
C ARG A 497 -30.53 -1.84 -0.26
N LYS A 498 -30.33 -3.12 -0.60
CA LYS A 498 -29.05 -3.80 -0.44
C LYS A 498 -27.98 -3.19 -1.34
N ALA A 499 -28.32 -2.96 -2.61
CA ALA A 499 -27.46 -2.22 -3.55
C ALA A 499 -27.23 -0.75 -3.14
N TYR A 500 -28.13 -0.19 -2.32
CA TYR A 500 -28.07 1.19 -1.86
C TYR A 500 -27.11 1.36 -0.67
N PHE A 501 -27.11 0.43 0.30
CA PHE A 501 -26.08 0.38 1.34
C PHE A 501 -24.87 -0.47 0.94
N ASP A 502 -24.60 -0.57 -0.36
CA ASP A 502 -23.34 -1.08 -0.91
C ASP A 502 -22.16 -0.30 -0.28
N GLY A 503 -21.38 -0.99 0.56
CA GLY A 503 -20.29 -0.43 1.37
C GLY A 503 -20.64 -0.20 2.85
N GLY A 504 -21.92 -0.30 3.22
CA GLY A 504 -22.43 -0.12 4.58
C GLY A 504 -22.49 1.35 5.05
N ILE A 505 -23.18 1.59 6.16
CA ILE A 505 -23.16 2.91 6.82
C ILE A 505 -21.83 3.04 7.55
N ALA A 506 -21.03 4.04 7.15
CA ALA A 506 -19.82 4.42 7.86
C ALA A 506 -20.16 5.33 9.03
N CYS A 507 -21.04 6.30 8.83
CA CYS A 507 -21.47 7.21 9.89
C CYS A 507 -22.90 7.67 9.65
N GLU A 508 -23.66 7.79 10.73
CA GLU A 508 -25.00 8.33 10.76
C GLU A 508 -25.08 9.43 11.81
N ILE A 509 -25.63 10.57 11.40
CA ILE A 509 -25.83 11.72 12.26
C ILE A 509 -27.24 12.21 12.06
N ILE A 510 -28.03 12.30 13.13
CA ILE A 510 -29.41 12.79 13.08
C ILE A 510 -29.54 13.98 14.02
N LEU A 511 -30.03 15.09 13.48
CA LEU A 511 -30.32 16.29 14.25
C LEU A 511 -31.82 16.50 14.37
N THR A 512 -32.29 16.71 15.60
CA THR A 512 -33.72 16.96 15.88
C THR A 512 -33.93 18.18 16.76
N LEU A 513 -34.87 19.06 16.42
CA LEU A 513 -35.21 20.22 17.25
C LEU A 513 -35.78 19.78 18.62
N SER A 514 -35.50 20.55 19.67
CA SER A 514 -35.98 20.32 21.04
C SER A 514 -36.88 21.48 21.54
N PRO A 515 -38.05 21.19 22.16
CA PRO A 515 -38.73 19.89 22.10
C PRO A 515 -39.06 19.53 20.64
N PRO A 516 -39.20 18.24 20.30
CA PRO A 516 -39.57 17.85 18.94
C PRO A 516 -40.82 18.64 18.54
N VAL A 517 -40.78 19.30 17.38
CA VAL A 517 -41.99 19.89 16.81
C VAL A 517 -42.89 18.71 16.49
N VAL A 518 -43.79 18.41 17.42
CA VAL A 518 -44.91 17.51 17.20
C VAL A 518 -45.77 18.21 16.15
N SER A 519 -45.47 17.98 14.87
CA SER A 519 -46.47 18.20 13.84
C SER A 519 -47.50 17.10 14.03
N GLN A 520 -48.62 17.49 14.64
CA GLN A 520 -49.92 16.85 14.55
C GLN A 520 -50.04 15.95 13.31
N GLN A 521 -49.98 14.64 13.51
CA GLN A 521 -50.59 13.62 12.64
C GLN A 521 -50.57 12.29 13.39
N ASN A 522 -51.56 12.16 14.29
CA ASN A 522 -52.29 10.90 14.38
C ASN A 522 -53.08 10.70 13.09
#